data_AF-A0AAV6ZB89-F1
#
_entry.id   AF-A0AAV6ZB89-F1
#
_cell.length_a   1.000
_cell.length_b   1.000
_cell.length_c   1.000
_cell.angle_alpha   90.00
_cell.angle_beta   90.00
_cell.angle_gamma   90.00
#
_symmetry.space_group_name_H-M   'P 1'
#
loop_
_entity.id
_entity.type
_entity.pdbx_description
1 polymer ?
#
loop_
_entity_poly.entity_id
_entity_poly.type
_entity_poly.pdbx_seq_one_letter_code
_entity_poly.pdbx_strand_id
1 'polypeptide(L)'
;WKTKVIGVTSSVRKQKLNWEEPGCLNIHGPQAPSMDPNDWPMLPPGGLAFSICVTKGQRVKTTRLHKSLGLQLSEELPGSQILKLFSYNPENLHETLEKGFFILPPPGCPDAERRLCDVLVEYRKDIQLCGYKREEEPEIWQCLWDLDGGAKEITRSKVTRVEEPVSSPFVDSIKGSAVFYSLEDACDVLEESLRSHLKAELLRSPPGSINQWRSIFDSESSLIKRAYYAAGNYIGAAEIAKASKTSPVIMDRFWHSTAAYAIATEIGGGIHNLPDHHHDVYHWPDDLLKPDLVILLTVSDEERIRRIHKRGLQETKEEKELEANNMFKQ
;
A
#
# COMPACT_ATOMS: atom_id res chain seq x y z
N TRP A 1 21.96 -17.68 -4.63
CA TRP A 1 21.32 -16.58 -3.88
C TRP A 1 21.39 -15.34 -4.74
N LYS A 2 20.24 -14.79 -5.14
CA LYS A 2 20.17 -13.66 -6.08
C LYS A 2 20.80 -12.41 -5.42
N THR A 3 21.64 -11.69 -6.15
CA THR A 3 22.23 -10.42 -5.73
C THR A 3 21.13 -9.47 -5.25
N LYS A 4 21.09 -9.16 -3.95
CA LYS A 4 20.22 -8.11 -3.38
C LYS A 4 21.02 -6.81 -3.29
N VAL A 5 20.50 -5.74 -3.88
CA VAL A 5 21.04 -4.38 -3.81
C VAL A 5 20.41 -3.66 -2.63
N ILE A 6 21.24 -2.87 -1.93
CA ILE A 6 20.89 -2.14 -0.72
C ILE A 6 21.05 -0.65 -1.01
N GLY A 7 19.93 0.07 -1.09
CA GLY A 7 19.89 1.51 -1.27
C GLY A 7 19.57 2.22 0.04
N VAL A 8 20.52 2.98 0.59
CA VAL A 8 20.34 3.75 1.83
C VAL A 8 19.96 5.18 1.50
N THR A 9 18.89 5.69 2.13
CA THR A 9 18.47 7.08 1.99
C THR A 9 18.77 7.84 3.27
N SER A 10 19.58 8.91 3.18
CA SER A 10 19.78 9.84 4.29
C SER A 10 18.82 11.02 4.15
N SER A 11 18.11 11.34 5.23
CA SER A 11 17.12 12.42 5.28
C SER A 11 17.71 13.85 5.23
N VAL A 12 18.96 14.02 4.78
CA VAL A 12 19.66 15.32 4.76
C VAL A 12 19.41 16.14 3.48
N ARG A 13 18.54 15.68 2.57
CA ARG A 13 17.96 16.56 1.52
C ARG A 13 16.44 16.50 1.50
N LYS A 14 15.82 17.18 2.48
CA LYS A 14 14.60 17.94 2.18
C LYS A 14 15.00 19.11 1.27
N GLN A 15 15.23 18.83 -0.02
CA GLN A 15 15.09 19.88 -1.02
C GLN A 15 13.70 19.74 -1.63
N LYS A 16 12.92 20.79 -1.41
CA LYS A 16 11.62 21.10 -2.00
C LYS A 16 11.36 20.38 -3.32
N LEU A 17 10.21 19.71 -3.39
CA LEU A 17 9.45 19.61 -4.63
C LEU A 17 9.38 21.01 -5.25
N ASN A 18 9.99 21.20 -6.41
CA ASN A 18 9.56 22.18 -7.39
C ASN A 18 9.35 21.39 -8.68
N TRP A 19 8.10 21.39 -9.12
CA TRP A 19 7.64 20.83 -10.37
C TRP A 19 7.80 21.90 -11.45
N GLU A 20 8.85 21.84 -12.25
CA GLU A 20 8.93 22.52 -13.55
C GLU A 20 9.79 21.66 -14.49
N GLU A 21 9.17 21.05 -15.50
CA GLU A 21 9.84 20.76 -16.79
C GLU A 21 9.84 22.06 -17.62
N PRO A 22 10.65 22.25 -18.70
CA PRO A 22 11.73 21.42 -19.26
C PRO A 22 13.04 22.21 -19.47
N GLY A 23 14.22 21.57 -19.35
CA GLY A 23 15.48 22.20 -19.78
C GLY A 23 16.73 21.53 -19.22
N CYS A 24 17.59 21.04 -20.10
CA CYS A 24 18.88 20.44 -19.80
C CYS A 24 19.77 21.31 -18.90
N LEU A 25 20.47 20.68 -17.95
CA LEU A 25 21.82 21.10 -17.55
C LEU A 25 22.59 19.89 -16.98
N ASN A 26 23.37 19.26 -17.86
CA ASN A 26 24.47 18.39 -17.48
C ASN A 26 25.49 19.22 -16.68
N ILE A 27 25.74 18.86 -15.43
CA ILE A 27 26.84 19.43 -14.65
C ILE A 27 27.86 18.32 -14.42
N HIS A 28 28.81 18.21 -15.34
CA HIS A 28 30.12 17.66 -15.00
C HIS A 28 30.79 18.59 -13.98
N GLY A 29 30.77 18.20 -12.72
CA GLY A 29 31.65 18.73 -11.67
C GLY A 29 32.91 17.87 -11.55
N PRO A 30 34.04 18.42 -11.05
CA PRO A 30 35.39 17.93 -11.30
C PRO A 30 35.57 16.50 -10.82
N GLN A 31 36.33 15.70 -11.60
CA GLN A 31 36.76 14.35 -11.24
C GLN A 31 37.12 14.30 -9.76
N ALA A 32 36.28 13.62 -8.98
CA ALA A 32 36.63 13.22 -7.62
C ALA A 32 37.93 12.41 -7.72
N PRO A 33 38.90 12.59 -6.80
CA PRO A 33 40.11 11.78 -6.78
C PRO A 33 39.69 10.32 -6.77
N SER A 34 40.43 9.46 -7.50
CA SER A 34 40.12 8.04 -7.66
C SER A 34 39.90 7.38 -6.29
N MET A 35 38.66 7.36 -5.84
CA MET A 35 38.24 6.58 -4.69
C MET A 35 38.29 5.13 -5.14
N ASP A 36 38.91 4.28 -4.33
CA ASP A 36 38.81 2.83 -4.47
C ASP A 36 37.32 2.49 -4.73
N PRO A 37 36.98 1.75 -5.81
CA PRO A 37 35.60 1.40 -6.12
C PRO A 37 34.83 0.76 -4.96
N ASN A 38 35.55 0.17 -3.99
CA ASN A 38 35.03 -0.47 -2.78
C ASN A 38 34.98 0.41 -1.54
N ASP A 39 35.31 1.70 -1.63
CA ASP A 39 35.27 2.57 -0.45
C ASP A 39 33.82 2.82 -0.04
N TRP A 40 33.42 2.26 1.11
CA TRP A 40 32.11 2.42 1.70
C TRP A 40 32.24 3.43 2.85
N PRO A 41 32.07 4.74 2.59
CA PRO A 41 32.49 5.80 3.51
C PRO A 41 31.75 5.80 4.84
N MET A 42 30.64 5.05 4.94
CA MET A 42 29.83 4.93 6.15
C MET A 42 30.31 3.80 7.08
N LEU A 43 31.19 2.90 6.62
CA LEU A 43 31.73 1.79 7.40
C LEU A 43 33.26 1.85 7.44
N PRO A 44 33.86 2.40 8.52
CA PRO A 44 35.31 2.45 8.66
C PRO A 44 35.90 1.03 8.84
N PRO A 45 37.22 0.83 8.63
CA PRO A 45 37.89 -0.43 8.93
C PRO A 45 37.64 -0.87 10.37
N GLY A 46 37.30 -2.15 10.58
CA GLY A 46 36.86 -2.67 11.88
C GLY A 46 35.44 -2.25 12.29
N GLY A 47 34.72 -1.54 11.42
CA GLY A 47 33.36 -1.08 11.66
C GLY A 47 32.31 -2.17 11.48
N LEU A 48 31.18 -1.98 12.16
CA LEU A 48 30.01 -2.84 12.11
C LEU A 48 28.76 -2.02 11.72
N ALA A 49 27.91 -2.58 10.87
CA ALA A 49 26.59 -2.06 10.56
C ALA A 49 25.56 -3.18 10.50
N PHE A 50 24.28 -2.82 10.53
CA PHE A 50 23.18 -3.76 10.38
C PHE A 50 22.15 -3.26 9.37
N SER A 51 21.51 -4.17 8.65
CA SER A 51 20.32 -3.90 7.86
C SER A 51 19.18 -4.76 8.36
N ILE A 52 18.01 -4.15 8.53
CA ILE A 52 16.77 -4.85 8.81
C ILE A 52 15.83 -4.60 7.64
N CYS A 53 15.35 -5.65 6.98
CA CYS A 53 14.31 -5.56 5.98
C CYS A 53 13.02 -6.16 6.55
N VAL A 54 11.90 -5.43 6.47
CA VAL A 54 10.60 -6.00 6.82
C VAL A 54 10.19 -6.92 5.68
N THR A 55 9.90 -8.19 6.00
CA THR A 55 9.53 -9.18 4.99
C THR A 55 8.20 -8.81 4.36
N LYS A 56 8.01 -9.17 3.09
CA LYS A 56 6.77 -8.88 2.38
C LYS A 56 5.62 -9.68 2.99
N GLY A 57 4.64 -8.97 3.53
CA GLY A 57 3.35 -9.50 3.96
C GLY A 57 2.20 -8.62 3.50
N GLN A 58 1.10 -8.61 4.24
CA GLN A 58 0.00 -7.67 3.99
C GLN A 58 0.49 -6.23 4.05
N ARG A 59 0.13 -5.41 3.05
CA ARG A 59 0.69 -4.06 2.82
C ARG A 59 0.53 -3.14 4.03
N VAL A 60 -0.61 -3.19 4.72
CA VAL A 60 -0.88 -2.36 5.89
C VAL A 60 -0.09 -2.86 7.10
N LYS A 61 -0.11 -4.17 7.41
CA LYS A 61 0.74 -4.77 8.46
C LYS A 61 2.22 -4.41 8.26
N THR A 62 2.75 -4.64 7.06
CA THR A 62 4.15 -4.37 6.70
C THR A 62 4.49 -2.90 6.92
N THR A 63 3.62 -1.99 6.47
CA THR A 63 3.82 -0.53 6.64
C THR A 63 3.79 -0.11 8.11
N ARG A 64 2.90 -0.70 8.92
CA ARG A 64 2.79 -0.41 10.35
C ARG A 64 3.96 -0.99 11.14
N LEU A 65 4.38 -2.21 10.80
CA LEU A 65 5.57 -2.81 11.37
C LEU A 65 6.79 -1.95 11.07
N HIS A 66 6.99 -1.54 9.81
CA HIS A 66 8.08 -0.62 9.44
C HIS A 66 8.05 0.68 10.26
N LYS A 67 6.88 1.30 10.44
CA LYS A 67 6.73 2.53 11.24
C LYS A 67 7.03 2.31 12.73
N SER A 68 6.43 1.29 13.35
CA SER A 68 6.59 0.99 14.78
C SER A 68 8.02 0.57 15.10
N LEU A 69 8.59 -0.31 14.29
CA LEU A 69 9.99 -0.72 14.41
C LEU A 69 10.94 0.48 14.30
N GLY A 70 10.70 1.41 13.37
CA GLY A 70 11.52 2.61 13.25
C GLY A 70 11.51 3.51 14.49
N LEU A 71 10.35 3.63 15.16
CA LEU A 71 10.21 4.37 16.42
C LEU A 71 10.97 3.65 17.54
N GLN A 72 10.73 2.35 17.73
CA GLN A 72 11.36 1.56 18.79
C GLN A 72 12.88 1.49 18.63
N LEU A 73 13.39 1.31 17.41
CA LEU A 73 14.84 1.34 17.14
C LEU A 73 15.44 2.69 17.54
N SER A 74 14.74 3.79 17.27
CA SER A 74 15.22 5.14 17.62
C SER A 74 15.24 5.39 19.13
N GLU A 75 14.33 4.76 19.88
CA GLU A 75 14.24 4.88 21.34
C GLU A 75 15.26 3.97 22.04
N GLU A 76 15.43 2.73 21.57
CA GLU A 76 16.20 1.68 22.25
C GLU A 76 17.69 1.65 21.88
N LEU A 77 18.09 2.34 20.80
CA LEU A 77 19.47 2.38 20.29
C LEU A 77 20.06 3.80 20.33
N PRO A 78 20.22 4.41 21.52
CA PRO A 78 20.73 5.76 21.64
C PRO A 78 22.14 5.88 21.04
N GLY A 79 22.37 6.97 20.29
CA GLY A 79 23.64 7.23 19.63
C GLY A 79 23.87 6.46 18.32
N SER A 80 23.03 5.48 17.99
CA SER A 80 23.10 4.80 16.69
C SER A 80 22.52 5.69 15.60
N GLN A 81 23.14 5.69 14.43
CA GLN A 81 22.56 6.33 13.24
C GLN A 81 21.63 5.34 12.54
N ILE A 82 20.35 5.71 12.44
CA ILE A 82 19.32 4.89 11.79
C ILE A 82 18.90 5.56 10.48
N LEU A 83 19.14 4.90 9.37
CA LEU A 83 18.86 5.37 8.02
C LEU A 83 17.75 4.52 7.40
N LYS A 84 16.90 5.12 6.57
CA LYS A 84 15.87 4.36 5.85
C LYS A 84 16.53 3.59 4.71
N LEU A 85 16.13 2.34 4.56
CA LEU A 85 16.73 1.40 3.60
C LEU A 85 15.69 0.85 2.63
N PHE A 86 16.10 0.68 1.38
CA PHE A 86 15.46 -0.17 0.39
C PHE A 86 16.36 -1.37 0.04
N SER A 87 15.78 -2.56 0.01
CA SER A 87 16.42 -3.80 -0.43
C SER A 87 15.67 -4.34 -1.63
N TYR A 88 16.34 -4.67 -2.72
CA TYR A 88 15.68 -5.15 -3.94
C TYR A 88 16.64 -5.96 -4.83
N ASN A 89 16.06 -6.76 -5.73
CA ASN A 89 16.79 -7.32 -6.87
C ASN A 89 16.67 -6.35 -8.06
N PRO A 90 17.78 -5.87 -8.63
CA PRO A 90 17.75 -4.94 -9.77
C PRO A 90 17.06 -5.51 -11.01
N GLU A 91 17.03 -6.84 -11.20
CA GLU A 91 16.31 -7.47 -12.32
C GLU A 91 14.79 -7.46 -12.15
N ASN A 92 14.30 -7.32 -10.92
CA ASN A 92 12.86 -7.37 -10.62
C ASN A 92 12.53 -6.49 -9.42
N LEU A 93 12.74 -5.18 -9.57
CA LEU A 93 12.62 -4.23 -8.47
C LEU A 93 11.19 -4.21 -7.90
N HIS A 94 10.16 -4.18 -8.74
CA HIS A 94 8.76 -4.11 -8.29
C HIS A 94 8.37 -5.27 -7.34
N GLU A 95 8.71 -6.51 -7.69
CA GLU A 95 8.32 -7.68 -6.88
C GLU A 95 9.27 -7.97 -5.73
N THR A 96 10.46 -7.37 -5.70
CA THR A 96 11.47 -7.66 -4.67
C THR A 96 11.78 -6.49 -3.74
N LEU A 97 11.23 -5.30 -3.99
CA LEU A 97 11.45 -4.12 -3.17
C LEU A 97 10.91 -4.31 -1.74
N GLU A 98 11.81 -4.29 -0.79
CA GLU A 98 11.60 -4.37 0.66
C GLU A 98 11.99 -3.03 1.29
N LYS A 99 11.23 -2.61 2.31
CA LYS A 99 11.53 -1.43 3.12
C LYS A 99 12.18 -1.86 4.43
N GLY A 100 13.10 -1.05 4.91
CA GLY A 100 13.89 -1.40 6.06
C GLY A 100 14.59 -0.23 6.72
N PHE A 101 15.58 -0.59 7.54
CA PHE A 101 16.49 0.33 8.21
C PHE A 101 17.92 -0.15 8.06
N PHE A 102 18.84 0.79 7.88
CA PHE A 102 20.27 0.57 7.99
C PHE A 102 20.77 1.26 9.25
N ILE A 103 21.44 0.52 10.11
CA ILE A 103 21.82 0.94 11.46
C ILE A 103 23.34 0.93 11.54
N LEU A 104 23.89 2.06 11.98
CA LEU A 104 25.29 2.24 12.29
C LEU A 104 25.40 2.45 13.81
N PRO A 105 25.75 1.40 14.57
CA PRO A 105 26.01 1.51 16.00
C PRO A 105 27.18 2.47 16.30
N PRO A 106 27.23 3.06 17.51
CA PRO A 106 28.41 3.77 17.96
C PRO A 106 29.66 2.86 17.94
N PRO A 107 30.83 3.34 17.51
CA PRO A 107 32.07 2.56 17.52
C PRO A 107 32.38 2.03 18.92
N GLY A 108 32.74 0.75 19.03
CA GLY A 108 33.19 0.16 20.29
C GLY A 108 32.10 0.01 21.37
N CYS A 109 30.82 -0.08 20.98
CA CYS A 109 29.69 -0.28 21.90
C CYS A 109 29.04 -1.67 21.71
N PRO A 110 29.50 -2.72 22.44
CA PRO A 110 28.92 -4.06 22.36
C PRO A 110 27.44 -4.11 22.77
N ASP A 111 27.03 -3.18 23.64
CA ASP A 111 25.65 -3.07 24.12
C ASP A 111 24.67 -2.74 22.99
N ALA A 112 25.10 -2.03 21.95
CA ALA A 112 24.23 -1.67 20.83
C ALA A 112 23.78 -2.90 20.02
N GLU A 113 24.68 -3.87 19.81
CA GLU A 113 24.35 -5.13 19.12
C GLU A 113 23.36 -5.97 19.94
N ARG A 114 23.61 -6.07 21.25
CA ARG A 114 22.74 -6.79 22.17
C ARG A 114 21.35 -6.17 22.20
N ARG A 115 21.26 -4.85 22.43
CA ARG A 115 19.98 -4.11 22.43
C ARG A 115 19.25 -4.27 21.11
N LEU A 116 19.97 -4.22 19.99
CA LEU A 116 19.39 -4.45 18.67
C LEU A 116 18.75 -5.84 18.61
N CYS A 117 19.47 -6.89 18.99
CA CYS A 117 18.92 -8.25 19.00
C CYS A 117 17.72 -8.39 19.95
N ASP A 118 17.78 -7.77 21.12
CA ASP A 118 16.70 -7.77 22.12
C ASP A 118 15.42 -7.11 21.56
N VAL A 119 15.55 -5.98 20.84
CA VAL A 119 14.42 -5.32 20.15
C VAL A 119 13.85 -6.20 19.03
N LEU A 120 14.72 -6.84 18.27
CA LEU A 120 14.33 -7.56 17.06
C LEU A 120 13.75 -8.96 17.32
N VAL A 121 13.98 -9.54 18.50
CA VAL A 121 13.52 -10.90 18.83
C VAL A 121 12.00 -11.03 18.72
N GLU A 122 11.25 -9.98 19.04
CA GLU A 122 9.79 -9.97 18.95
C GLU A 122 9.31 -10.01 17.49
N TYR A 123 10.10 -9.47 16.56
CA TYR A 123 9.76 -9.32 15.15
C TYR A 123 10.40 -10.36 14.25
N ARG A 124 11.14 -11.33 14.80
CA ARG A 124 11.98 -12.28 14.06
C ARG A 124 11.34 -13.03 12.90
N LYS A 125 10.01 -13.21 12.90
CA LYS A 125 9.27 -13.88 11.81
C LYS A 125 8.94 -12.94 10.65
N ASP A 126 8.93 -11.64 10.89
CA ASP A 126 8.47 -10.60 9.97
C ASP A 126 9.61 -9.70 9.47
N ILE A 127 10.86 -10.04 9.81
CA ILE A 127 12.05 -9.28 9.40
C ILE A 127 13.18 -10.20 8.92
N GLN A 128 14.09 -9.61 8.15
CA GLN A 128 15.39 -10.19 7.81
C GLN A 128 16.49 -9.27 8.37
N LEU A 129 17.37 -9.81 9.21
CA LEU A 129 18.52 -9.10 9.78
C LEU A 129 19.81 -9.54 9.08
N CYS A 130 20.58 -8.58 8.59
CA CYS A 130 21.94 -8.82 8.12
C CYS A 130 22.92 -7.88 8.83
N GLY A 131 24.08 -8.40 9.23
CA GLY A 131 25.23 -7.60 9.69
C GLY A 131 26.21 -7.33 8.55
N TYR A 132 26.96 -6.24 8.65
CA TYR A 132 28.04 -5.88 7.72
C TYR A 132 29.30 -5.60 8.52
N LYS A 133 30.37 -6.32 8.20
CA LYS A 133 31.67 -6.15 8.84
C LYS A 133 32.71 -5.78 7.79
N ARG A 134 33.47 -4.73 8.07
CA ARG A 134 34.68 -4.40 7.33
C ARG A 134 35.87 -4.89 8.14
N GLU A 135 36.59 -5.89 7.62
CA GLU A 135 37.83 -6.36 8.25
C GLU A 135 38.97 -5.35 7.97
N GLU A 136 40.21 -5.68 8.31
CA GLU A 136 41.37 -4.80 8.04
C GLU A 136 41.63 -4.61 6.54
N GLU A 137 41.12 -5.53 5.71
CA GLU A 137 41.10 -5.45 4.25
C GLU A 137 39.96 -4.54 3.74
N PRO A 138 40.04 -4.01 2.49
CA PRO A 138 38.97 -3.17 1.92
C PRO A 138 37.65 -3.93 1.69
N GLU A 139 37.64 -5.25 1.89
CA GLU A 139 36.49 -6.09 1.64
C GLU A 139 35.43 -5.99 2.75
N ILE A 140 34.17 -5.90 2.33
CA ILE A 140 33.03 -5.83 3.23
C ILE A 140 32.21 -7.09 3.10
N TRP A 141 31.87 -7.68 4.23
CA TRP A 141 31.16 -8.94 4.31
C TRP A 141 29.78 -8.72 4.91
N GLN A 142 28.76 -9.21 4.20
CA GLN A 142 27.40 -9.32 4.70
C GLN A 142 27.20 -10.69 5.34
N CYS A 143 26.60 -10.68 6.52
CA CYS A 143 26.32 -11.86 7.32
C CYS A 143 24.81 -11.93 7.59
N LEU A 144 24.14 -13.03 7.25
CA LEU A 144 22.72 -13.24 7.62
C LEU A 144 22.63 -13.70 9.06
N TRP A 145 21.72 -13.11 9.84
CA TRP A 145 21.56 -13.44 11.26
C TRP A 145 20.26 -14.23 11.50
N ASP A 146 20.37 -15.32 12.26
CA ASP A 146 19.22 -16.02 12.84
C ASP A 146 18.94 -15.50 14.24
N LEU A 147 17.70 -15.10 14.49
CA LEU A 147 17.25 -14.70 15.81
C LEU A 147 16.62 -15.88 16.59
N ASP A 148 16.29 -16.99 15.93
CA ASP A 148 15.74 -18.21 16.55
C ASP A 148 16.87 -19.07 17.15
N GLY A 149 17.43 -18.64 18.29
CA GLY A 149 18.42 -19.42 19.05
C GLY A 149 19.67 -18.67 19.52
N GLY A 150 19.56 -17.35 19.70
CA GLY A 150 20.62 -16.52 20.27
C GLY A 150 21.50 -15.81 19.24
N ALA A 151 20.89 -15.12 18.27
CA ALA A 151 21.54 -14.18 17.34
C ALA A 151 22.84 -14.75 16.71
N LYS A 152 22.69 -15.68 15.76
CA LYS A 152 23.83 -16.38 15.16
C LYS A 152 23.98 -16.06 13.69
N GLU A 153 25.22 -15.93 13.25
CA GLU A 153 25.54 -15.82 11.83
C GLU A 153 25.29 -17.17 11.12
N ILE A 154 24.48 -17.14 10.05
CA ILE A 154 24.10 -18.33 9.28
C ILE A 154 24.92 -18.42 7.99
N THR A 155 25.08 -17.30 7.29
CA THR A 155 25.73 -17.24 5.99
C THR A 155 26.54 -15.97 5.87
N ARG A 156 27.64 -16.04 5.12
CA ARG A 156 28.54 -14.93 4.84
C ARG A 156 28.68 -14.76 3.33
N SER A 157 28.59 -13.53 2.85
CA SER A 157 28.69 -13.19 1.43
C SER A 157 29.45 -11.88 1.26
N LYS A 158 30.33 -11.83 0.26
CA LYS A 158 31.09 -10.62 -0.06
C LYS A 158 30.15 -9.58 -0.66
N VAL A 159 30.21 -8.35 -0.15
CA VAL A 159 29.46 -7.24 -0.72
C VAL A 159 30.22 -6.68 -1.91
N THR A 160 29.53 -6.54 -3.02
CA THR A 160 30.05 -5.91 -4.22
C THR A 160 29.23 -4.67 -4.54
N ARG A 161 29.91 -3.63 -5.03
CA ARG A 161 29.22 -2.46 -5.58
C ARG A 161 28.53 -2.86 -6.88
N VAL A 162 27.28 -2.47 -7.02
CA VAL A 162 26.49 -2.61 -8.25
C VAL A 162 26.21 -1.21 -8.78
N GLU A 163 26.09 -1.07 -10.10
CA GLU A 163 25.68 0.18 -10.72
C GLU A 163 24.29 0.62 -10.20
N GLU A 164 24.07 1.93 -10.18
CA GLU A 164 22.78 2.48 -9.77
C GLU A 164 21.69 2.00 -10.74
N PRO A 165 20.53 1.52 -10.24
CA PRO A 165 19.46 1.06 -11.11
C PRO A 165 18.97 2.19 -12.02
N VAL A 166 18.55 1.83 -13.24
CA VAL A 166 17.99 2.77 -14.23
C VAL A 166 16.78 3.55 -13.70
N SER A 167 16.00 2.93 -12.80
CA SER A 167 14.87 3.55 -12.11
C SER A 167 15.19 3.72 -10.62
N SER A 168 14.86 4.89 -10.08
CA SER A 168 15.03 5.14 -8.65
C SER A 168 14.10 4.23 -7.83
N PRO A 169 14.64 3.46 -6.85
CA PRO A 169 13.84 2.61 -5.97
C PRO A 169 12.77 3.39 -5.19
N PHE A 170 12.96 4.69 -5.01
CA PHE A 170 11.97 5.57 -4.40
C PHE A 170 10.72 5.74 -5.27
N VAL A 171 10.89 5.94 -6.58
CA VAL A 171 9.78 6.06 -7.53
C VAL A 171 8.99 4.75 -7.58
N ASP A 172 9.69 3.63 -7.61
CA ASP A 172 9.05 2.31 -7.59
C ASP A 172 8.42 1.96 -6.24
N SER A 173 8.98 2.46 -5.13
CA SER A 173 8.31 2.42 -3.83
C SER A 173 6.99 3.19 -3.86
N ILE A 174 6.93 4.37 -4.47
CA ILE A 174 5.69 5.14 -4.58
C ILE A 174 4.67 4.36 -5.41
N LYS A 175 5.08 3.81 -6.55
CA LYS A 175 4.25 2.92 -7.38
C LYS A 175 3.67 1.75 -6.57
N GLY A 176 4.52 1.04 -5.82
CA GLY A 176 4.07 -0.11 -5.02
C GLY A 176 3.32 0.24 -3.73
N SER A 177 3.41 1.47 -3.20
CA SER A 177 2.87 1.83 -1.87
C SER A 177 1.89 3.00 -1.81
N ALA A 178 1.78 3.81 -2.86
CA ALA A 178 0.78 4.88 -2.97
C ALA A 178 -0.23 4.64 -4.10
N VAL A 179 0.10 3.81 -5.09
CA VAL A 179 -0.80 3.46 -6.19
C VAL A 179 -1.45 2.10 -5.90
N PHE A 180 -2.71 1.97 -6.29
CA PHE A 180 -3.44 0.72 -6.32
C PHE A 180 -3.68 0.36 -7.78
N TYR A 181 -3.09 -0.74 -8.23
CA TYR A 181 -3.24 -1.22 -9.60
C TYR A 181 -4.48 -2.08 -9.80
N SER A 182 -5.20 -2.39 -8.71
CA SER A 182 -6.49 -3.04 -8.75
C SER A 182 -7.43 -2.46 -7.69
N LEU A 183 -8.74 -2.47 -7.97
CA LEU A 183 -9.74 -2.11 -6.97
C LEU A 183 -9.69 -3.06 -5.76
N GLU A 184 -9.39 -4.34 -6.01
CA GLU A 184 -9.29 -5.37 -4.98
C GLU A 184 -8.22 -5.00 -3.95
N ASP A 185 -7.01 -4.64 -4.39
CA ASP A 185 -5.94 -4.19 -3.49
C ASP A 185 -6.33 -2.93 -2.70
N ALA A 186 -7.07 -2.01 -3.34
CA ALA A 186 -7.54 -0.78 -2.69
C ALA A 186 -8.58 -1.08 -1.61
N CYS A 187 -9.56 -1.93 -1.93
CA CYS A 187 -10.56 -2.41 -0.99
C CYS A 187 -9.92 -3.18 0.16
N ASP A 188 -8.97 -4.08 -0.11
CA ASP A 188 -8.29 -4.86 0.92
C ASP A 188 -7.57 -3.96 1.91
N VAL A 189 -6.85 -2.93 1.43
CA VAL A 189 -6.18 -1.96 2.30
C VAL A 189 -7.18 -1.16 3.13
N LEU A 190 -8.32 -0.75 2.55
CA LEU A 190 -9.37 -0.04 3.27
C LEU A 190 -10.03 -0.92 4.33
N GLU A 191 -10.47 -2.13 3.95
CA GLU A 191 -11.07 -3.10 4.85
C GLU A 191 -10.10 -3.45 5.99
N GLU A 192 -8.84 -3.75 5.68
CA GLU A 192 -7.83 -4.06 6.67
C GLU A 192 -7.60 -2.87 7.60
N SER A 193 -7.42 -1.67 7.05
CA SER A 193 -7.13 -0.46 7.84
C SER A 193 -8.28 -0.15 8.79
N LEU A 194 -9.52 -0.23 8.31
CA LEU A 194 -10.71 0.12 9.09
C LEU A 194 -11.07 -0.99 10.08
N ARG A 195 -11.00 -2.27 9.72
CA ARG A 195 -11.27 -3.38 10.66
C ARG A 195 -10.22 -3.44 11.77
N SER A 196 -8.94 -3.33 11.43
CA SER A 196 -7.87 -3.51 12.41
C SER A 196 -7.67 -2.31 13.34
N HIS A 197 -8.10 -1.10 12.95
CA HIS A 197 -7.92 0.10 13.79
C HIS A 197 -9.22 0.60 14.39
N LEU A 198 -10.28 0.67 13.61
CA LEU A 198 -11.57 1.17 14.08
C LEU A 198 -12.44 0.05 14.66
N LYS A 199 -12.01 -1.22 14.55
CA LYS A 199 -12.83 -2.40 14.89
C LYS A 199 -14.21 -2.31 14.24
N ALA A 200 -14.23 -1.77 13.02
CA ALA A 200 -15.45 -1.43 12.33
C ALA A 200 -16.17 -2.68 11.82
N GLU A 201 -17.50 -2.66 11.87
CA GLU A 201 -18.34 -3.70 11.30
C GLU A 201 -18.54 -3.44 9.80
N LEU A 202 -18.35 -4.45 8.95
CA LEU A 202 -18.62 -4.36 7.51
C LEU A 202 -20.02 -4.88 7.21
N LEU A 203 -20.88 -4.01 6.70
CA LEU A 203 -22.18 -4.32 6.14
C LEU A 203 -22.17 -4.19 4.61
N ARG A 204 -23.11 -4.86 3.94
CA ARG A 204 -23.19 -4.91 2.47
C ARG A 204 -24.62 -4.64 2.00
N SER A 205 -24.76 -4.09 0.80
CA SER A 205 -26.04 -3.98 0.10
C SER A 205 -26.13 -4.98 -1.06
N PRO A 206 -27.22 -5.78 -1.18
CA PRO A 206 -28.36 -5.82 -0.26
C PRO A 206 -28.01 -6.53 1.06
N PRO A 207 -28.70 -6.21 2.18
CA PRO A 207 -28.49 -6.87 3.46
C PRO A 207 -28.66 -8.39 3.40
N GLY A 208 -27.95 -9.11 4.28
CA GLY A 208 -27.98 -10.58 4.31
C GLY A 208 -29.38 -11.17 4.47
N SER A 209 -30.27 -10.44 5.18
CA SER A 209 -31.68 -10.78 5.38
C SER A 209 -32.52 -10.87 4.10
N ILE A 210 -32.11 -10.17 3.02
CA ILE A 210 -32.85 -10.13 1.75
C ILE A 210 -32.01 -10.57 0.55
N ASN A 211 -30.70 -10.78 0.71
CA ASN A 211 -29.77 -11.08 -0.38
C ASN A 211 -30.11 -12.39 -1.12
N GLN A 212 -30.78 -13.34 -0.46
CA GLN A 212 -31.23 -14.59 -1.08
C GLN A 212 -32.21 -14.38 -2.25
N TRP A 213 -32.91 -13.24 -2.31
CA TRP A 213 -33.84 -12.90 -3.40
C TRP A 213 -33.20 -12.06 -4.50
N ARG A 214 -31.91 -11.73 -4.37
CA ARG A 214 -31.20 -10.86 -5.32
C ARG A 214 -31.32 -11.34 -6.75
N SER A 215 -31.10 -12.63 -7.01
CA SER A 215 -31.19 -13.20 -8.35
C SER A 215 -32.57 -13.06 -8.99
N ILE A 216 -33.64 -13.11 -8.19
CA ILE A 216 -35.01 -12.94 -8.65
C ILE A 216 -35.20 -11.48 -9.09
N PHE A 217 -34.92 -10.53 -8.21
CA PHE A 217 -35.13 -9.11 -8.49
C PHE A 217 -34.17 -8.54 -9.55
N ASP A 218 -32.96 -9.10 -9.67
CA ASP A 218 -32.02 -8.70 -10.72
C ASP A 218 -32.52 -9.06 -12.13
N SER A 219 -33.44 -10.02 -12.25
CA SER A 219 -34.06 -10.45 -13.51
C SER A 219 -35.33 -9.69 -13.89
N GLU A 220 -35.83 -8.83 -12.99
CA GLU A 220 -37.06 -8.05 -13.16
C GLU A 220 -36.84 -6.74 -13.93
N SER A 221 -37.93 -6.04 -14.22
CA SER A 221 -37.88 -4.69 -14.81
C SER A 221 -37.06 -3.70 -13.97
N SER A 222 -36.51 -2.66 -14.61
CA SER A 222 -35.69 -1.63 -13.93
C SER A 222 -36.42 -0.97 -12.75
N LEU A 223 -37.73 -0.79 -12.83
CA LEU A 223 -38.55 -0.27 -11.74
C LEU A 223 -38.55 -1.20 -10.52
N ILE A 224 -38.80 -2.50 -10.74
CA ILE A 224 -38.86 -3.50 -9.67
C ILE A 224 -37.48 -3.72 -9.05
N LYS A 225 -36.43 -3.84 -9.88
CA LYS A 225 -35.05 -3.94 -9.42
C LYS A 225 -34.68 -2.75 -8.52
N ARG A 226 -35.01 -1.52 -8.93
CA ARG A 226 -34.73 -0.31 -8.14
C ARG A 226 -35.49 -0.30 -6.81
N ALA A 227 -36.76 -0.70 -6.82
CA ALA A 227 -37.53 -0.82 -5.58
C ALA A 227 -36.90 -1.82 -4.60
N TYR A 228 -36.38 -2.95 -5.09
CA TYR A 228 -35.66 -3.93 -4.27
C TYR A 228 -34.40 -3.33 -3.61
N TYR A 229 -33.53 -2.68 -4.39
CA TYR A 229 -32.31 -2.07 -3.84
C TYR A 229 -32.60 -0.86 -2.93
N ALA A 230 -33.63 -0.06 -3.23
CA ALA A 230 -34.09 1.01 -2.36
C ALA A 230 -34.56 0.45 -1.01
N ALA A 231 -35.42 -0.57 -1.00
CA ALA A 231 -35.85 -1.25 0.22
C ALA A 231 -34.67 -1.86 0.99
N GLY A 232 -33.71 -2.45 0.28
CA GLY A 232 -32.46 -2.95 0.85
C GLY A 232 -31.65 -1.88 1.57
N ASN A 233 -31.60 -0.65 1.04
CA ASN A 233 -30.94 0.47 1.72
C ASN A 233 -31.66 0.85 3.03
N TYR A 234 -32.99 0.84 3.09
CA TYR A 234 -33.72 1.13 4.34
C TYR A 234 -33.53 0.04 5.40
N ILE A 235 -33.53 -1.23 4.98
CA ILE A 235 -33.19 -2.36 5.88
C ILE A 235 -31.75 -2.22 6.37
N GLY A 236 -30.81 -1.94 5.46
CA GLY A 236 -29.41 -1.68 5.78
C GLY A 236 -29.24 -0.49 6.72
N ALA A 237 -30.05 0.57 6.59
CA ALA A 237 -30.02 1.71 7.50
C ALA A 237 -30.41 1.33 8.94
N ALA A 238 -31.37 0.42 9.11
CA ALA A 238 -31.72 -0.11 10.43
C ALA A 238 -30.58 -0.96 11.03
N GLU A 239 -29.89 -1.76 10.20
CA GLU A 239 -28.71 -2.53 10.62
C GLU A 239 -27.55 -1.60 11.02
N ILE A 240 -27.28 -0.56 10.21
CA ILE A 240 -26.30 0.49 10.50
C ILE A 240 -26.64 1.17 11.84
N ALA A 241 -27.88 1.60 12.04
CA ALA A 241 -28.32 2.28 13.26
C ALA A 241 -28.19 1.41 14.52
N LYS A 242 -28.22 0.09 14.38
CA LYS A 242 -27.97 -0.85 15.47
C LYS A 242 -26.47 -1.01 15.74
N ALA A 243 -25.68 -1.28 14.69
CA ALA A 243 -24.24 -1.54 14.79
C ALA A 243 -23.44 -0.29 15.20
N SER A 244 -23.86 0.89 14.75
CA SER A 244 -23.19 2.17 15.03
C SER A 244 -23.21 2.57 16.50
N LYS A 245 -24.06 1.92 17.33
CA LYS A 245 -24.09 2.12 18.78
C LYS A 245 -22.86 1.54 19.48
N THR A 246 -22.19 0.57 18.87
CA THR A 246 -21.07 -0.14 19.50
C THR A 246 -19.74 0.02 18.77
N SER A 247 -19.79 0.22 17.45
CA SER A 247 -18.59 0.33 16.62
C SER A 247 -18.87 1.14 15.35
N PRO A 248 -17.84 1.76 14.75
CA PRO A 248 -17.97 2.33 13.42
C PRO A 248 -18.46 1.29 12.41
N VAL A 249 -19.22 1.73 11.41
CA VAL A 249 -19.80 0.85 10.38
C VAL A 249 -19.25 1.24 9.01
N ILE A 250 -18.81 0.25 8.26
CA ILE A 250 -18.45 0.38 6.84
C ILE A 250 -19.60 -0.22 6.05
N MET A 251 -20.13 0.53 5.09
CA MET A 251 -21.17 0.04 4.20
C MET A 251 -20.62 -0.09 2.78
N ASP A 252 -20.51 -1.31 2.28
CA ASP A 252 -20.22 -1.56 0.86
C ASP A 252 -21.51 -1.39 0.04
N ARG A 253 -21.55 -0.29 -0.72
CA ARG A 253 -22.69 0.23 -1.48
C ARG A 253 -23.86 0.65 -0.60
N PHE A 254 -24.46 1.79 -0.96
CA PHE A 254 -25.62 2.34 -0.27
C PHE A 254 -26.44 3.19 -1.23
N TRP A 255 -27.13 4.23 -0.75
CA TRP A 255 -28.00 5.06 -1.58
C TRP A 255 -27.33 5.63 -2.84
N HIS A 256 -26.07 6.08 -2.75
CA HIS A 256 -25.32 6.59 -3.90
C HIS A 256 -25.27 5.58 -5.07
N SER A 257 -25.13 4.29 -4.78
CA SER A 257 -25.11 3.25 -5.81
C SER A 257 -26.47 3.07 -6.46
N THR A 258 -27.55 3.10 -5.67
CA THR A 258 -28.92 3.00 -6.19
C THR A 258 -29.29 4.22 -7.03
N ALA A 259 -28.97 5.42 -6.57
CA ALA A 259 -29.22 6.68 -7.29
C ALA A 259 -28.43 6.75 -8.60
N ALA A 260 -27.11 6.50 -8.56
CA ALA A 260 -26.27 6.52 -9.75
C ALA A 260 -26.73 5.49 -10.80
N TYR A 261 -27.12 4.30 -10.35
CA TYR A 261 -27.65 3.26 -11.24
C TYR A 261 -28.99 3.65 -11.87
N ALA A 262 -29.91 4.22 -11.09
CA ALA A 262 -31.19 4.71 -11.59
C ALA A 262 -31.01 5.80 -12.66
N ILE A 263 -30.15 6.78 -12.39
CA ILE A 263 -29.76 7.85 -13.32
C ILE A 263 -29.22 7.23 -14.61
N ALA A 264 -28.17 6.41 -14.52
CA ALA A 264 -27.51 5.84 -15.70
C ALA A 264 -28.45 5.01 -16.59
N THR A 265 -29.46 4.34 -16.00
CA THR A 265 -30.39 3.47 -16.73
C THR A 265 -31.61 4.20 -17.29
N GLU A 266 -32.11 5.24 -16.63
CA GLU A 266 -33.29 5.99 -17.11
C GLU A 266 -32.95 6.99 -18.21
N ILE A 267 -31.79 7.61 -18.09
CA ILE A 267 -31.51 8.81 -18.87
C ILE A 267 -31.11 8.44 -20.30
N GLY A 268 -30.37 7.33 -20.49
CA GLY A 268 -29.83 6.92 -21.78
C GLY A 268 -28.92 7.98 -22.45
N GLY A 269 -27.92 7.56 -23.21
CA GLY A 269 -27.08 8.51 -23.96
C GLY A 269 -26.01 9.21 -23.11
N GLY A 270 -25.56 10.40 -23.55
CA GLY A 270 -24.36 11.05 -23.04
C GLY A 270 -24.57 11.96 -21.83
N ILE A 271 -23.48 12.49 -21.26
CA ILE A 271 -23.44 13.42 -20.10
C ILE A 271 -24.44 14.58 -20.22
N HIS A 272 -24.74 15.04 -21.43
CA HIS A 272 -25.67 16.14 -21.69
C HIS A 272 -27.13 15.81 -21.33
N ASN A 273 -27.49 14.53 -21.18
CA ASN A 273 -28.83 14.12 -20.75
C ASN A 273 -28.96 14.03 -19.22
N LEU A 274 -27.86 14.19 -18.46
CA LEU A 274 -27.92 14.16 -17.01
C LEU A 274 -28.89 15.23 -16.48
N PRO A 275 -29.71 14.90 -15.46
CA PRO A 275 -30.53 15.86 -14.77
C PRO A 275 -29.72 17.07 -14.34
N ASP A 276 -30.37 18.23 -14.30
CA ASP A 276 -29.76 19.44 -13.77
C ASP A 276 -29.19 19.21 -12.37
N HIS A 277 -28.07 19.86 -12.04
CA HIS A 277 -27.38 19.71 -10.76
C HIS A 277 -28.23 20.06 -9.52
N HIS A 278 -29.40 20.66 -9.70
CA HIS A 278 -30.40 20.95 -8.66
C HIS A 278 -31.62 20.01 -8.69
N HIS A 279 -31.60 18.99 -9.55
CA HIS A 279 -32.69 18.04 -9.66
C HIS A 279 -32.79 17.17 -8.40
N ASP A 280 -34.01 16.90 -7.95
CA ASP A 280 -34.29 16.19 -6.69
C ASP A 280 -33.71 14.77 -6.62
N VAL A 281 -33.38 14.19 -7.77
CA VAL A 281 -32.72 12.87 -7.86
C VAL A 281 -31.34 12.84 -7.20
N TYR A 282 -30.67 14.00 -7.07
CA TYR A 282 -29.40 14.14 -6.38
C TYR A 282 -29.55 14.39 -4.88
N HIS A 283 -30.76 14.68 -4.41
CA HIS A 283 -31.02 14.88 -2.99
C HIS A 283 -30.96 13.55 -2.24
N TRP A 284 -30.37 13.60 -1.05
CA TRP A 284 -30.40 12.49 -0.13
C TRP A 284 -31.83 12.34 0.42
N PRO A 285 -32.37 11.11 0.58
CA PRO A 285 -33.71 10.94 1.13
C PRO A 285 -33.74 11.44 2.58
N ASP A 286 -34.71 12.29 2.91
CA ASP A 286 -34.80 12.93 4.22
C ASP A 286 -35.01 11.93 5.38
N ASP A 287 -35.54 10.75 5.07
CA ASP A 287 -35.85 9.66 6.00
C ASP A 287 -34.80 8.53 5.99
N LEU A 288 -33.74 8.65 5.19
CA LEU A 288 -32.65 7.67 5.14
C LEU A 288 -31.43 8.17 5.92
N LEU A 289 -30.86 7.30 6.76
CA LEU A 289 -29.63 7.60 7.51
C LEU A 289 -28.51 8.06 6.58
N LYS A 290 -27.93 9.23 6.84
CA LYS A 290 -26.82 9.79 6.05
C LYS A 290 -25.46 9.33 6.59
N PRO A 291 -24.53 8.84 5.75
CA PRO A 291 -23.19 8.48 6.19
C PRO A 291 -22.35 9.72 6.55
N ASP A 292 -21.48 9.58 7.54
CA ASP A 292 -20.53 10.64 7.95
C ASP A 292 -19.42 10.89 6.93
N LEU A 293 -19.01 9.84 6.21
CA LEU A 293 -17.97 9.87 5.19
C LEU A 293 -18.36 8.97 4.02
N VAL A 294 -18.10 9.43 2.79
CA VAL A 294 -18.30 8.67 1.56
C VAL A 294 -16.96 8.56 0.84
N ILE A 295 -16.56 7.32 0.52
CA ILE A 295 -15.34 7.03 -0.23
C ILE A 295 -15.75 6.51 -1.60
N LEU A 296 -15.49 7.28 -2.66
CA LEU A 296 -15.66 6.84 -4.03
C LEU A 296 -14.35 6.23 -4.53
N LEU A 297 -14.39 4.96 -4.89
CA LEU A 297 -13.25 4.27 -5.50
C LEU A 297 -13.39 4.31 -7.02
N THR A 298 -12.51 5.06 -7.67
CA THR A 298 -12.41 5.13 -9.13
C THR A 298 -11.28 4.23 -9.62
N VAL A 299 -11.49 3.62 -10.79
CA VAL A 299 -10.48 2.82 -11.50
C VAL A 299 -10.46 3.22 -12.95
N SER A 300 -9.33 2.98 -13.62
CA SER A 300 -9.25 3.16 -15.07
C SER A 300 -10.17 2.18 -15.81
N ASP A 301 -10.55 2.54 -17.04
CA ASP A 301 -11.40 1.69 -17.87
C ASP A 301 -10.77 0.33 -18.16
N GLU A 302 -9.45 0.26 -18.29
CA GLU A 302 -8.73 -0.99 -18.51
C GLU A 302 -8.92 -1.95 -17.33
N GLU A 303 -8.79 -1.45 -16.10
CA GLU A 303 -8.99 -2.29 -14.89
C GLU A 303 -10.46 -2.67 -14.70
N ARG A 304 -11.39 -1.78 -15.08
CA ARG A 304 -12.83 -2.11 -15.11
C ARG A 304 -13.10 -3.29 -16.05
N ILE A 305 -12.61 -3.22 -17.28
CA ILE A 305 -12.78 -4.26 -18.32
C ILE A 305 -12.11 -5.57 -17.87
N ARG A 306 -10.88 -5.51 -17.34
CA ARG A 306 -10.14 -6.68 -16.84
C ARG A 306 -10.94 -7.44 -15.79
N ARG A 307 -11.59 -6.72 -14.87
CA ARG A 307 -12.40 -7.33 -13.80
C ARG A 307 -13.67 -7.99 -14.31
N ILE A 308 -14.33 -7.41 -15.32
CA ILE A 308 -15.51 -8.00 -15.96
C ILE A 308 -15.12 -9.34 -16.60
N HIS A 309 -14.02 -9.37 -17.36
CA HIS A 309 -13.52 -10.59 -18.00
C HIS A 309 -13.11 -11.69 -17.00
N LYS A 310 -12.53 -11.33 -15.85
CA LYS A 310 -12.06 -12.28 -14.84
C LYS A 310 -13.20 -12.92 -14.01
N ARG A 311 -14.41 -12.36 -14.01
CA ARG A 311 -15.53 -12.85 -13.19
C ARG A 311 -16.12 -14.18 -13.67
N GLY A 312 -15.85 -14.63 -14.90
CA GLY A 312 -16.30 -15.93 -15.41
C GLY A 312 -17.82 -16.13 -15.50
N LEU A 313 -18.60 -15.14 -15.07
CA LEU A 313 -20.04 -15.02 -15.30
C LEU A 313 -20.22 -14.29 -16.62
N GLN A 314 -21.17 -14.75 -17.46
CA GLN A 314 -21.57 -13.99 -18.64
C GLN A 314 -21.82 -12.54 -18.22
N GLU A 315 -21.30 -11.58 -19.01
CA GLU A 315 -21.64 -10.15 -18.89
C GLU A 315 -23.10 -10.03 -18.50
N THR A 316 -23.36 -9.43 -17.34
CA THR A 316 -24.74 -9.19 -16.96
C THR A 316 -25.39 -8.33 -18.05
N LYS A 317 -26.68 -8.55 -18.34
CA LYS A 317 -27.40 -7.77 -19.35
C LYS A 317 -27.26 -6.25 -19.14
N GLU A 318 -27.11 -5.88 -17.87
CA GLU A 318 -26.82 -4.57 -17.31
C GLU A 318 -25.43 -4.01 -17.68
N GLU A 319 -24.39 -4.84 -17.67
CA GLU A 319 -23.04 -4.45 -18.09
C GLU A 319 -22.96 -4.23 -19.61
N LYS A 320 -23.72 -5.00 -20.41
CA LYS A 320 -23.87 -4.73 -21.85
C LYS A 320 -24.58 -3.42 -22.14
N GLU A 321 -25.59 -3.07 -21.35
CA GLU A 321 -26.33 -1.80 -21.46
C GLU A 321 -25.45 -0.61 -21.04
N LEU A 322 -24.60 -0.76 -20.03
CA LEU A 322 -23.61 0.25 -19.61
C LEU A 322 -22.43 0.37 -20.58
N GLU A 323 -21.98 -0.72 -21.21
CA GLU A 323 -20.95 -0.70 -22.25
C GLU A 323 -21.42 -0.02 -23.55
N ALA A 324 -22.70 -0.16 -23.90
CA ALA A 324 -23.31 0.58 -24.99
C ALA A 324 -23.33 2.11 -24.72
N ASN A 325 -23.39 2.52 -23.44
CA ASN A 325 -23.28 3.91 -22.99
C ASN A 325 -21.81 4.31 -22.76
N ASN A 326 -21.04 4.43 -23.85
CA ASN A 326 -19.63 4.81 -23.87
C ASN A 326 -19.25 6.17 -23.23
N MET A 327 -20.21 6.92 -22.68
CA MET A 327 -20.06 8.35 -22.38
C MET A 327 -20.05 8.72 -20.88
N PHE A 328 -20.30 7.77 -19.97
CA PHE A 328 -20.16 7.99 -18.51
C PHE A 328 -18.77 7.63 -17.97
N LYS A 329 -17.81 7.41 -18.89
CA LYS A 329 -16.40 7.11 -18.61
C LYS A 329 -15.67 8.43 -18.41
N GLN A 330 -15.25 8.73 -17.18
CA GLN A 330 -14.33 9.83 -16.89
C GLN A 330 -12.94 9.29 -16.54
#